data_AF-A0A2V9MP55-F1
#
_entry.id   AF-A0A2V9MP55-F1
#
_cell.length_a   1.000
_cell.length_b   1.000
_cell.length_c   1.000
_cell.angle_alpha   90.00
_cell.angle_beta   90.00
_cell.angle_gamma   90.00
#
_symmetry.space_group_name_H-M   'P 1'
#
loop_
_entity.id
_entity.type
_entity.pdbx_description
1 polymer ?
#
loop_
_entity_poly.entity_id
_entity_poly.type
_entity_poly.pdbx_seq_one_letter_code
_entity_poly.pdbx_strand_id
1 'polypeptide(L)'
;MLSRCSYRVKTTRGRNSTYSADEIDFLVAYVFPKDVWYVFPAAVIAGRDSVCVRPDSTKCRLLQYREAWDLMRPSSSAAVAT
;
A
#
# COMPACT_ATOMS: atom_id res chain seq x y z
N MET A 1 13.60 -17.46 -15.44
CA MET A 1 12.13 -17.50 -15.65
C MET A 1 11.48 -16.77 -14.48
N LEU A 2 11.29 -15.45 -14.57
CA LEU A 2 10.65 -14.68 -13.49
C LEU A 2 9.17 -15.05 -13.48
N SER A 3 8.78 -15.92 -12.54
CA SER A 3 7.38 -16.26 -12.32
C SER A 3 6.59 -14.98 -12.11
N ARG A 4 5.55 -14.75 -12.93
CA ARG A 4 4.65 -13.60 -12.79
C ARG A 4 3.72 -13.81 -11.59
N CYS A 5 4.29 -14.01 -10.40
CA CYS A 5 3.55 -14.17 -9.18
C CYS A 5 2.87 -12.84 -8.84
N SER A 6 1.54 -12.82 -8.93
CA SER A 6 0.73 -11.77 -8.32
C SER A 6 0.34 -12.21 -6.93
N TYR A 7 0.53 -11.33 -5.95
CA TYR A 7 0.11 -11.56 -4.57
C TYR A 7 -1.12 -10.71 -4.28
N ARG A 8 -2.18 -11.34 -3.76
CA ARG A 8 -3.42 -10.66 -3.40
C ARG A 8 -3.36 -10.26 -1.92
N VAL A 9 -3.32 -8.97 -1.67
CA VAL A 9 -3.39 -8.38 -0.33
C VAL A 9 -4.85 -8.05 -0.05
N LYS A 10 -5.41 -8.59 1.03
CA LYS A 10 -6.76 -8.19 1.48
C LYS A 10 -6.69 -6.81 2.12
N THR A 11 -7.59 -5.93 1.70
CA THR A 11 -7.71 -4.57 2.23
C THR A 11 -9.01 -4.38 3.02
N THR A 12 -9.66 -5.49 3.37
CA THR A 12 -10.87 -5.52 4.17
C THR A 12 -10.57 -5.87 5.61
N ARG A 13 -11.38 -5.29 6.49
CA ARG A 13 -11.62 -5.76 7.83
C ARG A 13 -12.44 -7.06 7.78
N GLY A 14 -12.52 -7.78 8.90
CA GLY A 14 -13.35 -8.98 9.04
C GLY A 14 -14.77 -8.78 8.47
N ARG A 15 -15.34 -9.86 7.90
CA ARG A 15 -16.62 -9.86 7.16
C ARG A 15 -16.66 -9.04 5.87
N ASN A 16 -15.52 -8.81 5.21
CA ASN A 16 -15.41 -8.07 3.93
C ASN A 16 -15.81 -6.58 4.01
N SER A 17 -15.82 -6.00 5.21
CA SER A 17 -16.00 -4.55 5.35
C SER A 17 -14.71 -3.84 4.91
N THR A 18 -14.80 -2.90 3.98
CA THR A 18 -13.66 -2.10 3.53
C THR A 18 -13.31 -1.04 4.57
N TYR A 19 -12.02 -0.76 4.74
CA TYR A 19 -11.60 0.36 5.58
C TYR A 19 -12.05 1.69 4.97
N SER A 20 -12.53 2.61 5.82
CA SER A 20 -12.68 4.02 5.44
C SER A 20 -11.34 4.75 5.55
N ALA A 21 -11.21 5.87 4.83
CA ALA A 21 -10.09 6.80 5.00
C ALA A 21 -10.08 7.46 6.39
N ASP A 22 -11.21 7.43 7.11
CA ASP A 22 -11.30 7.91 8.49
C ASP A 22 -10.85 6.88 9.54
N GLU A 23 -10.76 5.59 9.17
CA GLU A 23 -10.38 4.52 10.10
C GLU A 23 -8.87 4.30 10.16
N ILE A 24 -8.18 4.50 9.05
CA ILE A 24 -6.73 4.31 8.91
C ILE A 24 -6.16 5.37 7.96
N ASP A 25 -4.91 5.78 8.18
CA ASP A 25 -4.18 6.64 7.25
C ASP A 25 -3.39 5.83 6.21
N PHE A 26 -2.83 4.69 6.64
CA PHE A 26 -2.01 3.80 5.81
C PHE A 26 -2.29 2.33 6.10
N LEU A 27 -2.25 1.50 5.06
CA LEU A 27 -2.23 0.05 5.15
C LEU A 27 -0.88 -0.47 4.69
N VAL A 28 -0.20 -1.19 5.58
CA VAL A 28 1.09 -1.81 5.30
C VAL A 28 0.90 -3.29 5.04
N ALA A 29 1.44 -3.79 3.92
CA ALA A 29 1.36 -5.20 3.56
C ALA A 29 2.75 -5.79 3.34
N TYR A 30 3.01 -6.92 4.00
CA TYR A 30 4.24 -7.68 3.84
C TYR A 30 4.06 -8.83 2.86
N VAL A 31 4.92 -8.92 1.85
CA VAL A 31 4.93 -10.01 0.87
C VAL A 31 6.09 -10.95 1.19
N PHE A 32 5.84 -11.94 2.07
CA PHE A 32 6.83 -12.89 2.56
C PHE A 32 7.70 -13.55 1.46
N PRO A 33 7.16 -14.06 0.34
CA PRO A 33 7.98 -14.73 -0.68
C PRO A 33 8.97 -13.84 -1.41
N LYS A 34 8.84 -12.52 -1.24
CA LYS A 34 9.65 -11.51 -1.92
C LYS A 34 10.36 -10.58 -0.94
N ASP A 35 10.18 -10.80 0.37
CA ASP A 35 10.75 -10.00 1.46
C ASP A 35 10.61 -8.49 1.19
N VAL A 36 9.37 -8.06 0.95
CA VAL A 36 9.09 -6.66 0.54
C VAL A 36 7.82 -6.14 1.20
N TRP A 37 7.87 -4.87 1.56
CA TRP A 37 6.76 -4.13 2.15
C TRP A 37 6.10 -3.23 1.11
N TYR A 38 4.78 -3.10 1.24
CA TYR A 38 3.99 -2.12 0.51
C TYR A 38 3.28 -1.21 1.50
N VAL A 39 3.41 0.10 1.31
CA VAL A 39 2.79 1.13 2.14
C VAL A 39 1.74 1.84 1.29
N PHE A 40 0.46 1.52 1.53
CA PHE A 40 -0.66 2.09 0.78
C PHE A 40 -1.33 3.20 1.58
N PRO A 41 -1.49 4.41 1.03
CA PRO A 41 -2.38 5.41 1.60
C PRO A 41 -3.83 4.89 1.64
N ALA A 42 -4.57 5.26 2.68
CA ALA A 42 -5.96 4.83 2.87
C ALA A 42 -6.86 5.20 1.69
N ALA A 43 -6.66 6.38 1.09
CA ALA A 43 -7.38 6.80 -0.11
C ALA A 43 -7.23 5.84 -1.31
N VAL A 44 -6.14 5.07 -1.38
CA VAL A 44 -5.89 4.10 -2.46
C VAL A 44 -6.61 2.79 -2.23
N ILE A 45 -6.89 2.45 -0.97
CA ILE A 45 -7.55 1.19 -0.58
C ILE A 45 -9.03 1.37 -0.23
N ALA A 46 -9.48 2.59 0.02
CA ALA A 46 -10.87 2.91 0.31
C ALA A 46 -11.80 2.35 -0.77
N GLY A 47 -12.81 1.60 -0.33
CA GLY A 47 -13.77 0.94 -1.22
C GLY A 47 -13.24 -0.26 -2.01
N ARG A 48 -12.02 -0.74 -1.74
CA ARG A 48 -11.46 -1.96 -2.37
C ARG A 48 -11.46 -3.13 -1.41
N ASP A 49 -11.87 -4.29 -1.90
CA ASP A 49 -11.85 -5.54 -1.13
C ASP A 49 -10.44 -6.13 -1.01
N SER A 50 -9.64 -5.92 -2.06
CA SER A 50 -8.28 -6.43 -2.18
C SER A 50 -7.48 -5.67 -3.23
N VAL A 51 -6.16 -5.75 -3.12
CA VAL A 51 -5.21 -5.23 -4.12
C VAL A 51 -4.24 -6.33 -4.54
N CYS A 52 -3.91 -6.36 -5.83
CA CYS A 52 -2.97 -7.32 -6.40
C CYS A 52 -1.62 -6.65 -6.64
N VAL A 53 -0.62 -7.00 -5.85
CA VAL A 53 0.76 -6.52 -6.01
C VAL A 53 1.58 -7.48 -6.87
N ARG A 54 2.47 -6.92 -7.68
CA ARG A 54 3.40 -7.67 -8.54
C ARG A 54 4.80 -7.06 -8.41
N PRO A 55 5.59 -7.51 -7.41
CA PRO A 55 6.91 -6.94 -7.12
C PRO A 55 7.88 -6.99 -8.31
N ASP A 56 7.77 -8.03 -9.15
CA ASP A 56 8.68 -8.24 -10.29
C ASP A 56 8.19 -7.60 -11.61
N SER A 57 7.02 -6.94 -11.61
CA SER A 57 6.42 -6.43 -12.84
C SER A 57 6.39 -4.91 -12.88
N THR A 58 7.29 -4.30 -13.65
CA THR A 58 7.39 -2.85 -13.90
C THR A 58 6.11 -2.18 -14.39
N LYS A 59 5.14 -2.96 -14.90
CA LYS A 59 3.83 -2.47 -15.36
C LYS A 59 2.78 -2.37 -14.24
N CYS A 60 3.10 -2.79 -13.01
CA CYS A 60 2.16 -2.74 -11.91
C CYS A 60 2.03 -1.32 -11.35
N ARG A 61 0.83 -0.74 -11.43
CA ARG A 61 0.53 0.61 -10.91
C ARG A 61 0.81 0.78 -9.41
N LEU A 62 0.86 -0.31 -8.67
CA LEU A 62 1.09 -0.31 -7.23
C LEU A 62 2.58 -0.40 -6.85
N LEU A 63 3.49 -0.51 -7.83
CA LEU A 63 4.93 -0.53 -7.57
C LEU A 63 5.43 0.71 -6.83
N GLN A 64 4.82 1.87 -7.07
CA GLN A 64 5.19 3.12 -6.40
C GLN A 64 4.99 3.09 -4.87
N TYR A 65 4.22 2.12 -4.37
CA TYR A 65 3.97 1.94 -2.94
C TYR A 65 4.93 0.92 -2.31
N ARG A 66 5.83 0.32 -3.09
CA ARG A 66 6.87 -0.60 -2.60
C ARG A 66 7.87 0.19 -1.75
N GLU A 67 8.09 -0.23 -0.51
CA GLU A 67 8.98 0.42 0.45
C GLU A 67 8.72 1.93 0.59
N ALA A 68 7.48 2.39 0.35
CA ALA A 68 7.11 3.80 0.32
C ALA A 68 6.91 4.37 1.74
N TRP A 69 7.84 4.08 2.64
CA TRP A 69 7.87 4.56 4.02
C TRP A 69 7.95 6.08 4.12
N ASP A 70 8.49 6.72 3.08
CA ASP A 70 8.53 8.18 2.98
C ASP A 70 7.13 8.82 3.02
N LEU A 71 6.08 8.09 2.62
CA LEU A 71 4.69 8.58 2.70
C LEU A 71 4.21 8.75 4.15
N MET A 72 4.77 7.98 5.09
CA MET A 72 4.44 8.07 6.52
C MET A 72 5.26 9.14 7.24
N ARG A 73 6.26 9.73 6.58
CA ARG A 73 7.03 10.81 7.19
C ARG A 73 6.11 12.02 7.29
N PRO A 74 6.05 12.69 8.45
CA PRO A 74 5.35 13.95 8.54
C PRO A 74 5.94 14.88 7.47
N SER A 75 5.08 15.51 6.67
CA SER A 75 5.54 16.52 5.73
C SER A 75 6.27 17.57 6.56
N SER A 76 7.57 17.71 6.34
CA SER A 76 8.32 18.84 6.89
C SER A 76 7.95 20.09 6.10
N SER A 77 6.67 20.45 6.13
CA SER A 77 6.13 21.73 5.67
C SER A 77 5.69 22.52 6.91
N ALA A 78 6.61 22.64 7.86
CA ALA A 78 6.58 23.63 8.93
C ALA A 78 7.95 24.32 9.00
N ALA A 79 8.44 24.76 7.84
CA ALA A 79 9.58 25.65 7.75
C ALA A 79 9.14 26.94 7.05
N VAL A 80 8.87 27.93 7.90
CA VAL A 80 9.05 29.37 7.65
C VAL A 80 8.00 30.06 6.75
N ALA A 81 7.06 30.73 7.40
CA ALA A 81 6.75 32.11 7.05
C ALA A 81 6.52 32.90 8.35
N THR A 82 7.38 33.90 8.50
CA THR A 82 7.49 35.00 9.48
C THR A 82 6.18 35.55 10.01
#